data_AF-X1U4F6-F1
#
_entry.id   AF-X1U4F6-F1
#
_cell.length_a   1.000
_cell.length_b   1.000
_cell.length_c   1.000
_cell.angle_alpha   90.00
_cell.angle_beta   90.00
_cell.angle_gamma   90.00
#
_symmetry.space_group_name_H-M   'P 1'
#
loop_
_entity.id
_entity.type
_entity.pdbx_description
1 polymer ?
#
loop_
_entity_poly.entity_id
_entity_poly.type
_entity_poly.pdbx_seq_one_letter_code
_entity_poly.pdbx_strand_id
1 'polypeptide(L)'
;TLSSALGDESLVRGVLHNLLSNAVKFSRNEKTPVIEVGEKVEDGETVYYVKDNGVGFDMKYSGKLFGVFQRLHSQEDFKGTGVGLALVQRIIHKHGGRVWAEGG
;
A
#
# COMPACT_ATOMS: atom_id res chain seq x y z
N THR A 1 12.29 5.70 14.84
CA THR A 1 12.07 6.60 13.69
C THR A 1 12.54 5.88 12.45
N LEU A 2 11.81 6.01 11.34
CA LEU A 2 12.22 5.42 10.07
C LEU A 2 13.43 6.19 9.50
N SER A 3 14.23 5.52 8.69
CA SER A 3 15.32 6.12 7.92
C SER A 3 14.79 7.20 6.98
N SER A 4 15.63 8.18 6.67
CA SER A 4 15.27 9.24 5.73
C SER A 4 15.43 8.77 4.29
N ALA A 5 14.58 9.28 3.39
CA ALA A 5 14.65 9.07 1.95
C ALA A 5 14.57 10.41 1.20
N LEU A 6 15.14 10.45 0.00
CA LEU A 6 15.03 11.60 -0.89
C LEU A 6 13.77 11.48 -1.78
N GLY A 7 12.95 12.52 -1.81
CA GLY A 7 11.77 12.58 -2.68
C GLY A 7 10.96 13.86 -2.50
N ASP A 8 9.98 14.04 -3.38
CA ASP A 8 9.01 15.14 -3.27
C ASP A 8 8.06 14.86 -2.09
N GLU A 9 8.15 15.68 -1.04
CA GLU A 9 7.40 15.49 0.20
C GLU A 9 5.89 15.42 -0.02
N SER A 10 5.34 16.25 -0.91
CA SER A 10 3.90 16.29 -1.15
C SER A 10 3.42 15.02 -1.83
N LEU A 11 4.19 14.50 -2.77
CA LEU A 11 3.88 13.23 -3.44
C LEU A 11 4.05 12.03 -2.49
N VAL A 12 5.12 11.99 -1.70
CA VAL A 12 5.34 10.92 -0.71
C VAL A 12 4.25 10.92 0.37
N ARG A 13 3.79 12.09 0.81
CA ARG A 13 2.62 12.22 1.70
C ARG A 13 1.36 11.61 1.07
N GLY A 14 1.17 11.80 -0.23
CA GLY A 14 0.08 11.17 -1.00
C GLY A 14 0.20 9.63 -1.04
N VAL A 15 1.40 9.08 -1.14
CA VAL A 15 1.65 7.63 -1.07
C VAL A 15 1.23 7.09 0.30
N LEU A 16 1.75 7.69 1.38
CA LEU A 16 1.46 7.26 2.74
C LEU A 16 -0.04 7.34 3.06
N HIS A 17 -0.70 8.43 2.66
CA HIS A 17 -2.14 8.57 2.84
C HIS A 17 -2.92 7.43 2.16
N ASN A 18 -2.57 7.08 0.91
CA ASN A 18 -3.25 6.00 0.20
C ASN A 18 -3.02 4.63 0.85
N LEU A 19 -1.78 4.32 1.25
CA LEU A 19 -1.46 3.05 1.89
C LEU A 19 -2.13 2.92 3.26
N LEU A 20 -2.04 3.94 4.10
CA LEU A 20 -2.66 3.96 5.44
C LEU A 20 -4.18 3.93 5.36
N SER A 21 -4.79 4.67 4.42
CA SER A 21 -6.23 4.63 4.22
C SER A 21 -6.71 3.24 3.78
N ASN A 22 -5.93 2.55 2.94
CA ASN A 22 -6.22 1.17 2.57
C ASN A 22 -6.10 0.23 3.78
N ALA A 23 -5.02 0.32 4.55
CA ALA A 23 -4.82 -0.49 5.75
C ALA A 23 -5.98 -0.35 6.76
N VAL A 24 -6.40 0.89 7.05
CA VAL A 24 -7.57 1.17 7.92
C VAL A 24 -8.85 0.60 7.32
N LYS A 25 -9.07 0.79 6.02
CA LYS A 25 -10.28 0.32 5.34
C LYS A 25 -10.38 -1.20 5.34
N PHE A 26 -9.28 -1.93 5.09
CA PHE A 26 -9.29 -3.39 4.95
C PHE A 26 -9.19 -4.14 6.28
N SER A 27 -8.74 -3.49 7.35
CA SER A 27 -8.76 -4.02 8.72
C SER A 27 -10.04 -3.67 9.51
N ARG A 28 -10.98 -2.92 8.93
CA ARG A 28 -12.17 -2.40 9.65
C ARG A 28 -13.10 -3.44 10.28
N ASN A 29 -13.09 -4.68 9.77
CA ASN A 29 -13.92 -5.78 10.26
C ASN A 29 -13.19 -6.63 11.30
N GLU A 30 -11.90 -6.36 11.56
CA GLU A 30 -11.14 -7.06 12.59
C GLU A 30 -11.59 -6.64 13.99
N LYS A 31 -11.68 -7.61 14.90
CA LYS A 31 -11.98 -7.33 16.32
C LYS A 31 -10.91 -6.45 16.97
N THR A 32 -9.67 -6.56 16.49
CA THR A 32 -8.52 -5.78 16.96
C THR A 32 -7.68 -5.40 15.74
N PRO A 33 -8.00 -4.28 15.07
CA PRO A 33 -7.25 -3.85 13.90
C PRO A 33 -5.84 -3.38 14.31
N VAL A 34 -4.84 -3.90 13.62
CA VAL A 34 -3.42 -3.58 13.80
C VAL A 34 -2.88 -3.10 12.48
N ILE A 35 -2.24 -1.93 12.50
CA ILE A 35 -1.52 -1.37 11.36
C ILE A 35 -0.09 -1.11 11.83
N GLU A 36 0.86 -1.73 11.15
CA GLU A 36 2.28 -1.61 11.37
C GLU A 36 2.91 -0.82 10.22
N VAL A 37 3.71 0.19 10.56
CA VAL A 37 4.50 0.96 9.60
C VAL A 37 5.95 0.78 9.98
N GLY A 38 6.76 0.29 9.05
CA GLY A 38 8.13 -0.06 9.34
C GLY A 38 9.03 0.08 8.13
N GLU A 39 10.29 -0.30 8.35
CA GLU A 39 11.27 -0.47 7.29
C GLU A 39 12.07 -1.74 7.54
N LYS A 40 12.59 -2.30 6.46
CA LYS A 40 13.56 -3.39 6.46
C LYS A 40 14.65 -3.10 5.43
N VAL A 41 15.83 -3.68 5.64
CA VAL A 41 16.89 -3.66 4.63
C VAL A 41 16.81 -4.97 3.86
N GLU A 42 16.62 -4.87 2.54
CA GLU A 42 16.61 -6.01 1.63
C GLU A 42 17.56 -5.72 0.47
N ASP A 43 18.49 -6.64 0.19
CA ASP A 43 19.47 -6.51 -0.89
C ASP A 43 20.28 -5.19 -0.86
N GLY A 44 20.48 -4.62 0.32
CA GLY A 44 21.18 -3.35 0.50
C GLY A 44 20.32 -2.10 0.27
N GLU A 45 19.02 -2.26 0.04
CA GLU A 45 18.07 -1.17 -0.14
C GLU A 45 17.11 -1.07 1.06
N THR A 46 16.72 0.16 1.41
CA THR A 46 15.69 0.40 2.42
C THR A 46 14.30 0.19 1.81
N VAL A 47 13.55 -0.75 2.37
CA VAL A 47 12.17 -1.05 1.99
C VAL A 47 11.24 -0.57 3.10
N TYR A 48 10.43 0.45 2.80
CA TYR A 48 9.36 0.91 3.67
C TYR A 48 8.10 0.07 3.45
N TYR A 49 7.39 -0.29 4.52
CA TYR A 49 6.16 -1.07 4.42
C TYR A 49 5.04 -0.52 5.30
N VAL A 50 3.81 -0.78 4.86
CA VAL A 50 2.59 -0.67 5.66
C VAL A 50 1.95 -2.04 5.66
N LYS A 51 1.76 -2.62 6.84
CA LYS A 51 1.17 -3.94 7.05
C LYS A 51 -0.09 -3.80 7.89
N ASP A 52 -1.15 -4.47 7.50
CA ASP A 52 -2.36 -4.60 8.30
C ASP A 52 -2.73 -6.07 8.53
N ASN A 53 -3.58 -6.33 9.52
CA ASN A 53 -4.12 -7.66 9.80
C ASN A 53 -5.54 -7.85 9.25
N GLY A 54 -5.91 -7.10 8.20
CA GLY A 54 -7.23 -7.17 7.60
C GLY A 54 -7.44 -8.35 6.66
N VAL A 55 -8.44 -8.23 5.79
CA VAL A 55 -8.95 -9.31 4.92
C VAL A 55 -7.95 -9.88 3.91
N GLY A 56 -6.79 -9.26 3.74
CA GLY A 56 -5.78 -9.66 2.76
C GLY A 56 -6.26 -9.59 1.30
N PHE A 57 -5.50 -10.22 0.42
CA PHE A 57 -5.84 -10.43 -0.98
C PHE A 57 -5.09 -11.63 -1.55
N ASP A 58 -5.64 -12.25 -2.59
CA ASP A 58 -4.98 -13.38 -3.25
C ASP A 58 -3.75 -12.91 -4.04
N MET A 59 -2.60 -13.48 -3.69
CA MET A 59 -1.29 -13.15 -4.27
C MET A 59 -1.21 -13.31 -5.79
N LYS A 60 -2.08 -14.10 -6.41
CA LYS A 60 -2.17 -14.19 -7.88
C LYS A 60 -2.56 -12.86 -8.55
N TYR A 61 -3.04 -11.91 -7.76
CA TYR A 61 -3.41 -10.57 -8.21
C TYR A 61 -2.44 -9.47 -7.75
N SER A 62 -1.34 -9.79 -7.08
CA SER A 62 -0.39 -8.79 -6.55
C SER A 62 0.13 -7.86 -7.63
N GLY A 63 0.51 -8.39 -8.80
CA GLY A 63 0.94 -7.59 -9.96
C GLY A 63 -0.18 -6.76 -10.61
N LYS A 64 -1.46 -7.07 -10.31
CA LYS A 64 -2.62 -6.34 -10.83
C LYS A 64 -3.13 -5.28 -9.87
N LEU A 65 -2.76 -5.32 -8.58
CA LEU A 65 -3.19 -4.36 -7.55
C LEU A 65 -2.86 -2.91 -7.89
N PHE A 66 -1.74 -2.70 -8.58
CA PHE A 66 -1.27 -1.37 -8.97
C PHE A 66 -1.76 -0.93 -10.35
N GLY A 67 -2.41 -1.85 -11.09
CA GLY A 67 -3.06 -1.52 -12.36
C GLY A 67 -4.29 -0.64 -12.14
N VAL A 68 -4.51 0.32 -13.06
CA VAL A 68 -5.72 1.15 -13.04
C VAL A 68 -6.94 0.23 -13.24
N PHE A 69 -7.98 0.39 -12.41
CA PHE A 69 -9.28 -0.29 -12.51
C PHE A 69 -9.35 -1.76 -12.08
N GLN A 70 -8.29 -2.37 -11.54
CA GLN A 70 -8.35 -3.74 -11.01
C GLN A 70 -8.83 -3.72 -9.54
N ARG A 71 -10.04 -4.21 -9.27
CA ARG A 71 -10.62 -4.30 -7.92
C ARG A 71 -10.74 -5.76 -7.52
N LEU A 72 -10.22 -6.10 -6.33
CA LEU A 72 -10.26 -7.48 -5.81
C LEU A 72 -11.44 -7.75 -4.88
N HIS A 73 -12.01 -6.70 -4.27
CA HIS A 73 -13.14 -6.81 -3.33
C HIS A 73 -14.39 -6.12 -3.88
N SER A 74 -15.56 -6.62 -3.51
CA SER A 74 -16.88 -6.14 -4.00
C SER A 74 -17.17 -4.69 -3.53
N GLN A 75 -17.99 -3.94 -4.28
CA GLN A 75 -18.37 -2.56 -3.91
C GLN A 75 -19.16 -2.47 -2.59
N GLU A 76 -19.89 -3.55 -2.26
CA GLU A 76 -20.68 -3.62 -1.04
C GLU A 76 -19.75 -3.73 0.18
N ASP A 77 -18.64 -4.44 0.02
CA ASP A 77 -17.71 -4.71 1.11
C ASP A 77 -16.67 -3.63 1.34
N PHE A 78 -16.31 -2.78 0.35
CA PHE A 78 -15.34 -1.69 0.56
C PHE A 78 -15.54 -0.51 -0.42
N LYS A 79 -15.84 0.68 0.13
CA LYS A 79 -15.99 1.93 -0.67
C LYS A 79 -14.64 2.42 -1.22
N GLY A 80 -14.59 2.82 -2.49
CA GLY A 80 -13.43 3.50 -3.10
C GLY A 80 -13.40 3.49 -4.63
N THR A 81 -12.62 4.40 -5.23
CA THR A 81 -12.50 4.52 -6.71
C THR A 81 -11.63 3.43 -7.34
N GLY A 82 -10.77 2.78 -6.55
CA GLY A 82 -9.76 1.83 -7.03
C GLY A 82 -8.53 2.49 -7.66
N VAL A 83 -8.36 3.80 -7.50
CA VAL A 83 -7.26 4.57 -8.11
C VAL A 83 -6.06 4.72 -7.16
N GLY A 84 -6.25 4.51 -5.85
CA GLY A 84 -5.24 4.81 -4.84
C GLY A 84 -3.90 4.10 -5.02
N LEU A 85 -3.91 2.78 -5.24
CA LEU A 85 -2.67 2.01 -5.48
C LEU A 85 -2.03 2.35 -6.83
N ALA A 86 -2.82 2.65 -7.86
CA ALA A 86 -2.28 3.14 -9.13
C ALA A 86 -1.56 4.49 -8.97
N LEU A 87 -2.07 5.38 -8.12
CA LEU A 87 -1.39 6.63 -7.77
C LEU A 87 -0.09 6.37 -7.00
N VAL A 88 -0.11 5.44 -6.04
CA VAL A 88 1.09 5.01 -5.32
C VAL A 88 2.17 4.54 -6.31
N GLN A 89 1.82 3.62 -7.21
CA GLN A 89 2.77 3.10 -8.20
C GLN A 89 3.33 4.21 -9.09
N ARG A 90 2.48 5.11 -9.59
CA ARG A 90 2.92 6.23 -10.42
C ARG A 90 3.89 7.15 -9.68
N ILE A 91 3.64 7.44 -8.41
CA ILE A 91 4.52 8.29 -7.61
C ILE A 91 5.84 7.59 -7.32
N ILE A 92 5.83 6.32 -6.92
CA ILE A 92 7.05 5.57 -6.63
C ILE A 92 7.91 5.42 -7.89
N HIS A 93 7.32 5.11 -9.04
CA HIS A 93 8.04 5.07 -10.32
C HIS A 93 8.62 6.44 -10.72
N LYS A 94 7.92 7.55 -10.44
CA LYS A 94 8.44 8.91 -10.67
C LYS A 94 9.72 9.18 -9.86
N HIS A 95 9.88 8.53 -8.72
CA HIS A 95 11.09 8.61 -7.88
C HIS A 95 12.14 7.54 -8.22
N GLY A 96 11.95 6.77 -9.29
CA GLY A 96 12.86 5.69 -9.69
C GLY A 96 12.81 4.44 -8.80
N GLY A 97 11.83 4.36 -7.89
CA GLY A 97 11.64 3.23 -6.99
C GLY A 97 10.72 2.16 -7.58
N ARG A 98 10.51 1.10 -6.80
CA ARG A 98 9.57 0.01 -7.09
C ARG A 98 8.61 -0.20 -5.92
N VAL A 99 7.42 -0.68 -6.22
CA VAL A 99 6.39 -1.01 -5.22
C VAL A 99 5.77 -2.36 -5.56
N TRP A 100 5.50 -3.14 -4.52
CA TRP A 100 4.82 -4.43 -4.62
C TRP A 100 3.93 -4.60 -3.39
N ALA A 101 3.15 -5.68 -3.38
CA ALA A 101 2.33 -6.04 -2.25
C ALA A 101 2.47 -7.54 -1.99
N GLU A 102 2.50 -7.90 -0.71
CA GLU A 102 2.53 -9.26 -0.21
C GLU A 102 1.22 -9.53 0.53
N GLY A 103 0.64 -10.71 0.33
CA GLY A 103 -0.61 -11.16 0.92
C GLY A 103 -0.34 -12.39 1.77
N GLY A 104 -1.00 -12.45 2.93
CA GLY A 104 -1.00 -13.58 3.85
C GLY A 104 -2.28 -14.40 3.74
#